data_AF-A0A821YZN6-F1
#
_entry.id   AF-A0A821YZN6-F1
#
_cell.length_a   1.000
_cell.length_b   1.000
_cell.length_c   1.000
_cell.angle_alpha   90.00
_cell.angle_beta   90.00
_cell.angle_gamma   90.00
#
_symmetry.space_group_name_H-M   'P 1'
#
loop_
_entity.id
_entity.type
_entity.pdbx_description
1 polymer ?
#
loop_
_entity_poly.entity_id
_entity_poly.type
_entity_poly.pdbx_seq_one_letter_code
_entity_poly.pdbx_strand_id
1 'polypeptide(L)'
;MPTFEGYRRVEWICNALNVKSRRAALRLGFQYEGTWIKSAVIKGHSSDDSWFSIVNDEWVQLKQEFQRWLNPTIFDSNGQQLTKLNAAQFNPRSNKETDNIY
;
A
#
# COMPACT_ATOMS: atom_id res chain seq x y z
N MET A 1 30.10 5.10 -7.21
CA MET A 1 28.94 4.42 -6.59
C MET A 1 27.79 5.41 -6.66
N PRO A 2 26.65 5.12 -7.31
CA PRO A 2 25.53 6.06 -7.25
C PRO A 2 25.06 6.13 -5.80
N THR A 3 25.07 7.32 -5.22
CA THR A 3 24.53 7.60 -3.90
C THR A 3 23.01 7.52 -3.97
N PHE A 4 22.39 6.77 -3.06
CA PHE A 4 20.94 6.76 -2.94
C PHE A 4 20.48 8.09 -2.34
N GLU A 5 20.23 9.09 -3.18
CA GLU A 5 19.61 10.35 -2.76
C GLU A 5 18.10 10.13 -2.58
N GLY A 6 17.69 9.64 -1.40
CA GLY A 6 16.28 9.51 -1.04
C GLY A 6 15.97 8.45 0.02
N TYR A 7 14.69 8.36 0.38
CA TYR A 7 14.20 7.31 1.27
C TYR A 7 14.22 5.96 0.55
N ARG A 8 14.70 4.92 1.25
CA ARG A 8 14.73 3.55 0.72
C ARG A 8 13.43 2.80 0.93
N ARG A 9 12.57 3.31 1.80
CA ARG A 9 11.37 2.63 2.26
C ARG A 9 10.36 3.63 2.80
N VAL A 10 9.10 3.35 2.53
CA VAL A 10 7.95 3.98 3.19
C VAL A 10 7.09 2.88 3.80
N GLU A 11 6.56 3.16 4.98
CA GLU A 11 5.81 2.20 5.79
C GLU A 11 4.38 2.66 5.98
N TRP A 12 3.48 1.68 6.02
CA TRP A 12 2.10 1.85 6.45
C TRP A 12 1.85 0.90 7.61
N ILE A 13 1.40 1.43 8.73
CA ILE A 13 1.10 0.65 9.93
C ILE A 13 -0.35 0.93 10.29
N CYS A 14 -1.11 -0.11 10.56
CA CYS A 14 -2.46 0.05 11.08
C CYS A 14 -2.85 -1.12 11.96
N ASN A 15 -3.83 -0.89 12.85
CA ASN A 15 -4.40 -1.94 13.66
C ASN A 15 -4.93 -3.08 12.75
N ALA A 16 -4.62 -4.32 13.11
CA ALA A 16 -4.92 -5.54 12.36
C ALA A 16 -6.43 -5.81 12.21
N LEU A 17 -7.30 -5.13 12.95
CA LEU A 17 -8.76 -5.17 12.78
C LEU A 17 -9.28 -4.06 11.86
N ASN A 18 -8.45 -3.06 11.50
CA ASN A 18 -8.84 -1.98 10.61
C ASN A 18 -8.82 -2.39 9.13
N VAL A 19 -9.87 -3.10 8.70
CA VAL A 19 -10.01 -3.63 7.33
C VAL A 19 -9.90 -2.53 6.27
N LYS A 20 -10.46 -1.34 6.53
CA LYS A 20 -10.44 -0.22 5.57
C LYS A 20 -9.02 0.29 5.33
N SER A 21 -8.23 0.46 6.38
CA SER A 21 -6.84 0.89 6.28
C SER A 21 -5.97 -0.16 5.58
N ARG A 22 -6.13 -1.45 5.90
CA ARG A 22 -5.42 -2.54 5.21
C ARG A 22 -5.73 -2.57 3.72
N ARG A 23 -7.02 -2.47 3.35
CA ARG A 23 -7.44 -2.40 1.93
C ARG A 23 -6.86 -1.18 1.22
N ALA A 24 -6.77 -0.04 1.89
CA ALA A 24 -6.14 1.15 1.32
C ALA A 24 -4.64 0.95 1.06
N ALA A 25 -3.90 0.39 2.03
CA ALA A 25 -2.49 0.08 1.88
C ALA A 25 -2.24 -0.83 0.67
N LEU A 26 -2.99 -1.94 0.58
CA LEU A 26 -2.88 -2.87 -0.55
C LEU A 26 -3.25 -2.21 -1.89
N ARG A 27 -4.34 -1.43 -1.95
CA ARG A 27 -4.76 -0.72 -3.18
C ARG A 27 -3.70 0.26 -3.66
N LEU A 28 -2.96 0.88 -2.74
CA LEU A 28 -1.86 1.81 -3.04
C LEU A 28 -0.55 1.09 -3.42
N GLY A 29 -0.53 -0.25 -3.41
CA GLY A 29 0.62 -1.05 -3.79
C GLY A 29 1.58 -1.37 -2.64
N PHE A 30 1.25 -1.03 -1.39
CA PHE A 30 2.02 -1.50 -0.25
C PHE A 30 1.88 -3.02 -0.10
N GLN A 31 2.95 -3.66 0.34
CA GLN A 31 3.02 -5.10 0.55
C GLN A 31 3.01 -5.42 2.03
N TYR A 32 2.23 -6.43 2.42
CA TYR A 32 2.18 -6.90 3.80
C TYR A 32 3.49 -7.58 4.18
N GLU A 33 4.00 -7.28 5.38
CA GLU A 33 5.25 -7.85 5.89
C GLU A 33 5.09 -8.60 7.20
N GLY A 34 3.95 -8.45 7.87
CA GLY A 34 3.69 -9.15 9.12
C GLY A 34 2.77 -8.38 10.04
N THR A 35 2.37 -9.04 11.12
CA THR A 35 1.58 -8.45 12.20
C THR A 35 2.33 -8.61 13.51
N TRP A 36 2.50 -7.51 14.23
CA TRP A 36 3.07 -7.51 15.56
C TRP A 36 1.94 -7.67 16.57
N ILE A 37 1.94 -8.80 17.27
CA ILE A 37 0.89 -9.16 18.23
C ILE A 37 1.13 -8.41 19.54
N LYS A 38 0.07 -7.82 20.12
CA LYS A 38 0.12 -6.99 21.34
C LYS A 38 1.15 -5.86 21.23
N SER A 39 1.24 -5.21 20.08
CA SER A 39 2.19 -4.12 19.82
C SER A 39 1.92 -2.88 20.67
N ALA A 40 0.67 -2.62 21.03
CA ALA A 40 0.28 -1.45 21.82
C ALA A 40 -1.01 -1.68 22.61
N VAL A 41 -1.27 -0.79 23.56
CA VAL A 41 -2.59 -0.60 24.18
C VAL A 41 -3.14 0.75 23.73
N ILE A 42 -4.20 0.74 22.93
CA ILE A 42 -4.82 1.94 22.37
C ILE A 42 -6.23 2.07 22.94
N LYS A 43 -6.51 3.19 23.61
CA LYS A 43 -7.80 3.46 24.26
C LYS A 43 -8.26 2.32 25.20
N GLY A 44 -7.32 1.71 25.92
CA GLY A 44 -7.60 0.63 26.87
C GLY A 44 -7.78 -0.75 26.25
N HIS A 45 -7.57 -0.91 24.94
CA HIS A 45 -7.65 -2.19 24.25
C HIS A 45 -6.29 -2.63 23.72
N SER A 46 -6.00 -3.93 23.78
CA SER A 46 -4.84 -4.52 23.11
C SER A 46 -4.98 -4.33 21.60
N SER A 47 -3.90 -3.84 20.96
CA SER A 47 -3.79 -3.65 19.52
C SER A 47 -2.73 -4.60 18.98
N ASP A 48 -3.06 -5.26 17.88
CA ASP A 48 -2.09 -5.90 17.00
C ASP A 48 -1.90 -4.96 15.81
N ASP A 49 -0.67 -4.73 15.37
CA ASP A 49 -0.39 -3.82 14.25
C ASP A 49 0.09 -4.60 13.03
N SER A 50 -0.63 -4.44 11.92
CA SER A 50 -0.22 -4.95 10.61
C SER A 50 0.72 -3.95 9.93
N TRP A 51 1.84 -4.45 9.45
CA TRP A 51 2.90 -3.69 8.80
C TRP A 51 2.89 -3.92 7.30
N PHE A 52 3.01 -2.82 6.55
CA PHE A 52 3.14 -2.83 5.11
C PHE A 52 4.23 -1.88 4.64
N SER A 53 4.79 -2.14 3.45
CA SER A 53 5.87 -1.32 2.90
C SER A 53 5.85 -1.17 1.39
N ILE A 54 6.51 -0.11 0.93
CA ILE A 54 7.05 0.02 -0.43
C ILE A 54 8.54 0.33 -0.28
N VAL A 55 9.40 -0.40 -0.99
CA VAL A 55 10.84 -0.09 -1.06
C VAL A 55 11.19 0.64 -2.35
N ASN A 56 12.34 1.30 -2.40
CA ASN A 56 12.75 2.18 -3.50
C ASN A 56 12.70 1.52 -4.88
N ASP A 57 13.05 0.23 -4.98
CA ASP A 57 13.09 -0.50 -6.26
C ASP A 57 11.69 -0.75 -6.84
N GLU A 58 10.65 -0.76 -6.00
CA GLU A 58 9.25 -0.95 -6.41
C GLU A 58 8.62 0.35 -6.92
N TRP A 59 9.16 1.49 -6.49
CA TRP A 59 8.56 2.79 -6.73
C TRP A 59 8.48 3.13 -8.22
N VAL A 60 9.43 2.65 -9.03
CA VAL A 60 9.45 2.94 -10.47
C VAL A 60 8.15 2.51 -11.16
N GLN A 61 7.67 1.30 -10.88
CA GLN A 61 6.45 0.75 -11.49
C GLN A 61 5.20 1.39 -10.88
N LEU A 62 5.17 1.55 -9.55
CA LEU A 62 4.05 2.17 -8.84
C LEU A 62 3.83 3.62 -9.28
N LYS A 63 4.91 4.39 -9.45
CA LYS A 63 4.86 5.79 -9.91
C LYS A 63 4.16 5.92 -11.25
N GLN A 64 4.44 5.04 -12.21
CA GLN A 64 3.81 5.07 -13.53
C GLN A 64 2.30 4.84 -13.43
N GLU A 65 1.89 3.87 -12.61
CA GLU A 65 0.47 3.57 -12.37
C GLU A 65 -0.25 4.72 -11.65
N PHE A 66 0.39 5.34 -10.66
CA PHE A 66 -0.14 6.55 -10.02
C PHE A 66 -0.27 7.72 -11.00
N GLN A 67 0.72 7.95 -11.86
CA GLN A 67 0.68 9.00 -12.88
C GLN A 67 -0.45 8.77 -13.89
N ARG A 68 -0.66 7.51 -14.31
CA ARG A 68 -1.79 7.12 -15.16
C ARG A 68 -3.12 7.40 -14.47
N TRP A 69 -3.28 6.97 -13.22
CA TRP A 69 -4.55 7.12 -12.49
C TRP A 69 -4.85 8.55 -12.04
N LEU A 70 -3.83 9.37 -11.78
CA LEU A 70 -4.02 10.78 -11.46
C LEU A 70 -4.17 11.68 -12.70
N ASN A 71 -4.03 11.12 -13.91
CA ASN A 71 -4.21 11.88 -15.13
C ASN A 71 -5.68 12.36 -15.24
N PRO A 72 -5.94 13.67 -15.40
CA PRO A 72 -7.29 14.20 -15.53
C PRO A 72 -8.12 13.54 -16.64
N THR A 73 -7.48 13.02 -17.69
CA THR A 73 -8.19 12.35 -18.81
C THR A 73 -8.85 11.04 -18.40
N ILE A 74 -8.51 10.47 -17.24
CA ILE A 74 -9.15 9.24 -16.74
C ILE A 74 -10.39 9.53 -15.87
N PHE A 75 -10.82 10.78 -15.77
CA PHE A 75 -12.04 11.16 -15.06
C PHE A 75 -13.08 11.68 -16.05
N ASP A 76 -14.33 11.28 -15.86
CA ASP A 76 -15.45 11.81 -16.65
C ASP A 76 -15.85 13.23 -16.21
N SER A 77 -16.84 13.80 -16.89
CA SER A 77 -17.35 15.14 -16.59
C SER A 77 -17.95 15.30 -15.18
N ASN A 78 -18.29 14.19 -14.51
CA ASN A 78 -18.81 14.17 -13.14
C ASN A 78 -17.71 13.89 -12.10
N GLY A 79 -16.45 13.78 -12.53
CA GLY A 79 -15.31 13.48 -11.66
C GLY A 79 -15.22 12.00 -11.27
N GLN A 80 -15.93 11.10 -11.95
CA GLN A 80 -15.84 9.67 -11.70
C GLN A 80 -14.71 9.05 -12.52
N GLN A 81 -13.91 8.21 -11.87
CA GLN A 81 -12.79 7.52 -12.52
C GLN A 81 -13.31 6.52 -13.58
N LEU A 82 -12.75 6.59 -14.79
CA LEU A 82 -13.00 5.67 -15.90
C LEU A 82 -12.31 4.32 -15.67
N THR A 83 -11.15 4.34 -15.02
CA THR A 83 -10.38 3.15 -14.65
C THR A 83 -9.92 3.26 -13.20
N LYS A 84 -9.87 2.13 -12.50
CA LYS A 84 -9.42 2.09 -11.10
C LYS A 84 -7.89 2.16 -11.02
N LEU A 85 -7.39 2.62 -9.88
CA LEU A 85 -5.99 2.41 -9.49
C LEU A 85 -5.78 0.91 -9.24
N ASN A 86 -4.78 0.34 -9.89
CA ASN A 86 -4.39 -1.06 -9.79
C ASN A 86 -2.93 -1.22 -9.32
N ALA A 87 -2.42 -0.30 -8.50
CA ALA A 87 -1.04 -0.28 -8.04
C ALA A 87 -0.57 -1.60 -7.40
N ALA A 88 -1.48 -2.33 -6.72
CA ALA A 88 -1.21 -3.67 -6.20
C ALA A 88 -0.66 -4.64 -7.25
N GLN A 89 -1.15 -4.59 -8.50
CA GLN A 89 -0.74 -5.49 -9.59
C GLN A 89 0.65 -5.14 -10.16
N PHE A 90 1.10 -3.90 -9.94
CA PHE A 90 2.36 -3.38 -10.45
C PHE A 90 3.46 -3.36 -9.38
N ASN A 91 3.21 -3.90 -8.18
CA ASN A 91 4.27 -4.12 -7.23
C ASN A 91 4.94 -5.48 -7.56
N PRO A 92 6.26 -5.55 -7.81
CA PRO A 92 6.94 -6.81 -8.15
C PRO A 92 6.88 -7.87 -7.03
N ARG A 93 6.57 -7.48 -5.78
CA ARG A 93 6.33 -8.42 -4.67
C ARG A 93 4.89 -8.92 -4.56
N SER A 94 3.94 -8.43 -5.38
CA SER A 94 2.52 -8.72 -5.24
C SER A 94 2.08 -10.16 -5.51
N ASN A 95 2.99 -11.04 -5.94
CA ASN A 95 2.67 -12.41 -6.37
C ASN A 95 3.28 -13.51 -5.49
N LYS A 96 3.14 -13.39 -4.17
CA LYS A 96 3.31 -14.51 -3.23
C LYS A 96 2.24 -14.39 -2.13
N GLU A 97 1.25 -15.28 -2.14
CA GLU A 97 0.36 -15.58 -1.00
C GLU A 97 -0.71 -14.54 -0.59
N THR A 98 -1.48 -13.95 -1.52
CA THR A 98 -2.63 -13.11 -1.12
C THR A 98 -3.93 -13.87 -0.83
N ASP A 99 -3.96 -15.20 -0.91
CA ASP A 99 -5.22 -15.95 -0.80
C ASP A 99 -5.65 -16.35 0.62
N ASN A 100 -4.89 -16.03 1.68
CA ASN A 100 -5.19 -16.51 3.04
C ASN A 100 -5.07 -15.48 4.18
N ILE A 101 -5.42 -14.20 3.94
CA ILE A 101 -5.36 -13.19 5.02
C ILE A 101 -6.61 -12.29 5.03
N TYR A 102 -7.80 -12.89 5.12
CA TYR A 102 -9.02 -12.21 5.60
C TYR A 102 -9.88 -13.15 6.43
#